data_AF-A0A916HDJ6-F1
#
_entry.id   AF-A0A916HDJ6-F1
#
_cell.length_a   1.000
_cell.length_b   1.000
_cell.length_c   1.000
_cell.angle_alpha   90.00
_cell.angle_beta   90.00
_cell.angle_gamma   90.00
#
_symmetry.space_group_name_H-M   'P 1'
#
loop_
_entity.id
_entity.type
_entity.pdbx_description
1 polymer ?
#
loop_
_entity_poly.entity_id
_entity_poly.type
_entity_poly.pdbx_seq_one_letter_code
_entity_poly.pdbx_strand_id
1 'polypeptide(L)'
;MSIRFYFDKNKLPCGGNFTFIEKQNIQKQIYVCYPNPFSTKIIIENRSDNTTTAYFQLFDVLGILVYSTVLNNQQNEINLPNLNKGVYIGTITDNKGKQSFKLVKE
;
A
#
# COMPACT_ATOMS: atom_id res chain seq x y z
N MET A 1 -18.47 -36.08 21.80
CA MET A 1 -17.84 -34.90 21.16
C MET A 1 -16.43 -35.31 20.77
N SER A 2 -16.12 -35.43 19.46
CA SER A 2 -14.84 -36.00 19.01
C SER A 2 -13.83 -34.91 18.62
N ILE A 3 -12.55 -35.25 18.61
CA ILE A 3 -11.47 -34.34 18.14
C ILE A 3 -11.75 -33.84 16.70
N ARG A 4 -12.39 -34.67 15.87
CA ARG A 4 -12.82 -34.35 14.49
C ARG A 4 -13.82 -33.18 14.47
N PHE A 5 -14.80 -33.17 15.38
CA PHE A 5 -15.78 -32.09 15.49
C PHE A 5 -15.15 -30.73 15.80
N TYR A 6 -14.11 -30.72 16.66
CA TYR A 6 -13.38 -29.52 17.02
C TYR A 6 -12.48 -29.02 15.88
N PHE A 7 -11.82 -29.96 15.18
CA PHE A 7 -11.02 -29.66 14.00
C PHE A 7 -11.87 -29.06 12.88
N ASP A 8 -12.98 -29.70 12.52
CA ASP A 8 -13.85 -29.25 11.42
C ASP A 8 -14.48 -27.87 11.70
N LYS A 9 -14.64 -27.50 12.98
CA LYS A 9 -15.22 -26.22 13.39
C LYS A 9 -14.19 -25.15 13.76
N ASN A 10 -12.89 -25.44 13.64
CA ASN A 10 -11.80 -24.56 14.06
C ASN A 10 -12.01 -24.03 15.50
N LYS A 11 -12.54 -24.86 16.39
CA LYS A 11 -12.90 -24.50 17.77
C LYS A 11 -12.23 -25.46 18.73
N LEU A 12 -11.74 -24.93 19.84
CA LEU A 12 -11.20 -25.68 20.95
C LEU A 12 -12.34 -26.07 21.91
N PRO A 13 -12.17 -27.15 22.69
CA PRO A 13 -13.13 -27.54 23.73
C PRO A 13 -13.37 -26.44 24.77
N CYS A 14 -12.41 -25.53 24.95
CA CYS A 14 -12.52 -24.35 25.82
C CYS A 14 -12.96 -23.07 25.10
N GLY A 15 -13.48 -23.16 23.86
CA GLY A 15 -14.12 -22.03 23.16
C GLY A 15 -13.17 -21.10 22.39
N GLY A 16 -11.85 -21.29 22.46
CA GLY A 16 -10.90 -20.59 21.58
C GLY A 16 -10.91 -21.13 20.14
N ASN A 17 -10.44 -20.35 19.17
CA ASN A 17 -10.25 -20.86 17.81
C ASN A 17 -8.85 -21.48 17.65
N PHE A 18 -8.68 -22.49 16.79
CA PHE A 18 -7.37 -23.12 16.57
C PHE A 18 -6.42 -22.23 15.77
N THR A 19 -6.95 -21.39 14.88
CA THR A 19 -6.16 -20.41 14.13
C THR A 19 -6.09 -19.07 14.87
N PHE A 20 -4.89 -18.69 15.31
CA PHE A 20 -4.56 -17.34 15.80
C PHE A 20 -4.51 -16.28 14.69
N ILE A 21 -4.67 -16.68 13.42
CA ILE A 21 -4.66 -15.74 12.30
C ILE A 21 -6.00 -14.99 12.28
N GLU A 22 -5.98 -13.79 12.85
CA GLU A 22 -6.98 -12.77 12.55
C GLU A 22 -7.02 -12.61 11.03
N LYS A 23 -8.19 -12.82 10.43
CA LYS A 23 -8.38 -12.82 8.99
C LYS A 23 -8.07 -11.41 8.48
N GLN A 24 -6.80 -11.14 8.16
CA GLN A 24 -6.39 -9.86 7.60
C GLN A 24 -7.17 -9.69 6.30
N ASN A 25 -8.06 -8.71 6.26
CA ASN A 25 -8.63 -8.25 4.99
C ASN A 25 -7.47 -7.69 4.20
N ILE A 26 -6.88 -8.51 3.32
CA ILE A 26 -5.86 -8.08 2.38
C ILE A 26 -6.55 -7.06 1.48
N GLN A 27 -6.47 -5.77 1.84
CA GLN A 27 -6.91 -4.69 0.98
C GLN A 27 -6.09 -4.81 -0.29
N LYS A 28 -6.75 -5.17 -1.40
CA LYS A 28 -6.11 -5.28 -2.71
C LYS A 28 -5.42 -3.95 -2.99
N GLN A 29 -4.09 -3.96 -3.01
CA GLN A 29 -3.31 -2.77 -3.35
C GLN A 29 -3.58 -2.43 -4.81
N ILE A 30 -4.28 -1.32 -5.04
CA ILE A 30 -4.66 -0.87 -6.37
C ILE A 30 -3.46 -0.21 -7.04
N TYR A 31 -2.68 0.54 -6.28
CA TYR A 31 -1.48 1.22 -6.77
C TYR A 31 -0.23 0.47 -6.33
N VAL A 32 0.74 0.35 -7.23
CA VAL A 32 2.05 -0.22 -6.93
C VAL A 32 3.13 0.78 -7.34
N CYS A 33 4.10 0.98 -6.46
CA CYS A 33 5.17 1.95 -6.65
C CYS A 33 6.52 1.26 -6.68
N TYR A 34 7.28 1.49 -7.74
CA TYR A 34 8.59 0.87 -7.96
C TYR A 34 9.49 1.78 -8.81
N PRO A 35 10.82 1.62 -8.76
CA PRO A 35 11.55 0.77 -7.82
C PRO A 35 11.49 1.33 -6.39
N ASN A 36 11.74 0.48 -5.41
CA ASN A 36 11.93 0.88 -4.02
C ASN A 36 13.02 -0.02 -3.42
N PRO A 37 14.22 0.48 -3.14
CA PRO A 37 14.65 1.89 -3.20
C PRO A 37 14.69 2.52 -4.61
N PHE A 38 14.73 3.86 -4.68
CA PHE A 38 14.82 4.60 -5.95
C PHE A 38 15.93 5.64 -5.95
N SER A 39 16.51 5.92 -7.12
CA SER A 39 17.60 6.91 -7.28
C SER A 39 17.10 8.27 -7.78
N THR A 40 16.34 8.32 -8.87
CA THR A 40 15.89 9.61 -9.45
C THR A 40 14.42 9.63 -9.80
N LYS A 41 13.82 8.46 -10.03
CA LYS A 41 12.45 8.34 -10.49
C LYS A 41 11.74 7.16 -9.86
N ILE A 42 10.43 7.29 -9.77
CA ILE A 42 9.51 6.23 -9.40
C ILE A 42 8.44 6.10 -10.49
N ILE A 43 7.90 4.90 -10.59
CA ILE A 43 6.76 4.56 -11.43
C ILE A 43 5.63 4.18 -10.50
N ILE A 44 4.49 4.81 -10.71
CA ILE A 44 3.23 4.47 -10.05
C ILE A 44 2.32 3.80 -11.06
N GLU A 45 2.09 2.52 -10.86
CA GLU A 45 1.22 1.67 -11.67
C GLU A 45 -0.15 1.54 -10.99
N ASN A 46 -1.22 1.86 -11.72
CA ASN A 46 -2.59 1.57 -11.35
C ASN A 46 -3.01 0.20 -11.91
N ARG A 47 -3.27 -0.76 -11.02
CA ARG A 47 -3.70 -2.14 -11.34
C ARG A 47 -5.21 -2.32 -11.28
N SER A 48 -5.97 -1.22 -11.20
CA SER A 48 -7.42 -1.23 -11.40
C SER A 48 -7.75 -1.36 -12.89
N ASP A 49 -8.82 -2.08 -13.22
CA ASP A 49 -9.32 -2.21 -14.59
C ASP A 49 -9.81 -0.87 -15.18
N ASN A 50 -10.07 0.11 -14.30
CA ASN A 50 -10.47 1.46 -14.68
C ASN A 50 -9.36 2.46 -14.34
N THR A 51 -9.02 3.31 -15.31
CA THR A 51 -8.25 4.54 -15.06
C THR A 51 -9.15 5.53 -14.34
N THR A 52 -8.73 5.96 -13.16
CA THR A 52 -9.41 7.01 -12.40
C THR A 52 -8.35 8.02 -11.97
N THR A 53 -8.71 9.29 -12.05
CA THR A 53 -7.83 10.39 -11.63
C THR A 53 -7.57 10.29 -10.14
N ALA A 54 -6.31 10.07 -9.78
CA ALA A 54 -5.89 10.00 -8.40
C ALA A 54 -4.88 11.12 -8.08
N TYR A 55 -4.82 11.52 -6.81
CA TYR A 55 -3.89 12.54 -6.35
C TYR A 55 -2.75 11.88 -5.57
N PHE A 56 -1.52 12.06 -6.03
CA PHE A 56 -0.32 11.59 -5.34
C PHE A 56 0.31 12.72 -4.55
N GLN A 57 0.67 12.43 -3.31
CA GLN A 57 1.41 13.31 -2.41
C GLN A 57 2.56 12.53 -1.78
N LEU A 58 3.69 13.19 -1.63
CA LEU A 58 4.87 12.65 -0.99
C LEU A 58 5.24 13.54 0.20
N PHE A 59 5.43 12.91 1.35
CA PHE A 59 5.79 13.57 2.60
C PHE A 59 7.13 13.06 3.11
N ASP A 60 7.88 13.91 3.80
CA ASP A 60 9.02 13.47 4.60
C ASP A 60 8.58 12.81 5.92
N VAL A 61 9.55 12.37 6.73
CA VAL A 61 9.27 11.74 8.04
C VAL A 61 8.70 12.70 9.08
N LEU A 62 8.80 14.01 8.86
CA LEU A 62 8.21 15.05 9.70
C LEU A 62 6.78 15.42 9.26
N GLY A 63 6.30 14.83 8.15
CA GLY A 63 4.97 15.10 7.59
C GLY A 63 4.92 16.33 6.67
N ILE A 64 6.07 16.87 6.26
CA ILE A 64 6.15 18.01 5.34
C ILE A 64 5.92 17.51 3.92
N LEU A 65 5.01 18.15 3.18
CA LEU A 65 4.74 17.85 1.78
C LEU A 65 5.93 18.28 0.91
N VAL A 66 6.60 17.33 0.27
CA VAL A 66 7.77 17.58 -0.59
C VAL A 66 7.45 17.50 -2.09
N TYR A 67 6.39 16.78 -2.46
CA TYR A 67 5.95 16.67 -3.85
C TYR A 67 4.47 16.31 -3.94
N SER A 68 3.78 16.78 -4.98
CA SER A 68 2.41 16.38 -5.27
C SER A 68 2.13 16.44 -6.77
N THR A 69 1.35 15.49 -7.29
CA THR A 69 0.92 15.48 -8.70
C THR A 69 -0.40 14.73 -8.88
N VAL A 70 -1.02 14.91 -10.04
CA VAL A 70 -2.21 14.17 -10.46
C VAL A 70 -1.78 12.96 -11.29
N LEU A 71 -2.33 11.79 -10.98
CA LEU A 71 -2.15 10.54 -11.71
C LEU A 71 -3.34 10.32 -12.62
N ASN A 72 -3.12 10.38 -13.93
CA ASN A 72 -4.19 10.22 -14.94
C ASN A 72 -3.98 8.99 -15.83
N ASN A 73 -2.78 8.42 -15.84
CA ASN A 73 -2.44 7.27 -16.66
C ASN A 73 -2.45 5.99 -15.85
N GLN A 74 -2.52 4.85 -16.54
CA GLN A 74 -2.32 3.55 -15.90
C GLN A 74 -0.90 3.40 -15.32
N GLN A 75 0.08 4.02 -15.97
CA GLN A 75 1.45 4.11 -15.50
C GLN A 75 1.90 5.57 -15.52
N ASN A 76 2.36 6.09 -14.38
CA ASN A 76 2.82 7.47 -14.24
C ASN A 76 4.27 7.45 -13.79
N GLU A 77 5.15 8.13 -14.53
CA GLU A 77 6.57 8.28 -14.20
C GLU A 77 6.78 9.63 -13.51
N ILE A 78 7.42 9.59 -12.34
CA ILE A 78 7.63 10.76 -11.49
C ILE A 78 9.12 10.93 -11.25
N ASN A 79 9.67 12.05 -11.69
CA ASN A 79 11.07 12.41 -11.49
C ASN A 79 11.23 13.25 -10.22
N LEU A 80 12.09 12.78 -9.31
CA LEU A 80 12.37 13.35 -7.99
C LEU A 80 13.90 13.50 -7.75
N PRO A 81 14.65 14.16 -8.64
CA PRO A 81 16.12 14.20 -8.56
C PRO A 81 16.65 14.97 -7.33
N ASN A 82 15.88 15.94 -6.83
CA ASN A 82 16.32 16.89 -5.79
C ASN A 82 15.96 16.45 -4.37
N LEU A 83 15.52 15.20 -4.17
CA LEU A 83 15.24 14.68 -2.83
C LEU A 83 16.52 14.18 -2.15
N ASN A 84 16.69 14.56 -0.89
CA ASN A 84 17.74 14.01 -0.04
C ASN A 84 17.53 12.52 0.19
N LYS A 85 18.64 11.78 0.39
CA LYS A 85 18.62 10.36 0.75
C LYS A 85 17.82 10.16 2.04
N GLY A 86 16.98 9.14 2.10
CA GLY A 86 16.15 8.89 3.28
C GLY A 86 14.80 8.23 2.98
N VAL A 87 13.92 8.26 3.98
CA VAL A 87 12.60 7.64 3.92
C VAL A 87 11.54 8.71 3.68
N TYR A 88 10.57 8.37 2.83
CA TYR A 88 9.42 9.22 2.52
C TYR A 88 8.14 8.40 2.59
N ILE A 89 7.02 9.10 2.82
CA ILE A 89 5.68 8.52 2.90
C ILE A 89 4.90 9.02 1.69
N GLY A 90 4.63 8.12 0.75
CA GLY A 90 3.78 8.39 -0.40
C GLY A 90 2.33 8.06 -0.07
N THR A 91 1.42 8.94 -0.47
CA THR A 91 -0.02 8.70 -0.35
C THR A 91 -0.71 8.98 -1.68
N ILE A 92 -1.53 8.04 -2.13
CA ILE A 92 -2.39 8.19 -3.29
C ILE A 92 -3.83 8.21 -2.80
N THR A 93 -4.56 9.25 -3.19
CA THR A 93 -5.99 9.39 -2.86
C THR A 93 -6.80 9.39 -4.14
N ASP A 94 -7.78 8.51 -4.22
CA ASP A 94 -8.74 8.40 -5.31
C ASP A 94 -10.17 8.35 -4.72
N ASN A 95 -11.20 8.31 -5.56
CA ASN A 95 -12.60 8.21 -5.17
C ASN A 95 -12.92 6.99 -4.27
N LYS A 96 -12.13 5.91 -4.38
CA LYS A 96 -12.28 4.67 -3.60
C LYS A 96 -11.61 4.75 -2.23
N GLY A 97 -10.73 5.72 -2.00
CA GLY A 97 -10.03 5.91 -0.74
C GLY A 97 -8.56 6.26 -0.89
N LYS A 98 -7.81 6.06 0.20
CA LYS A 98 -6.40 6.44 0.34
C LYS A 98 -5.52 5.21 0.50
N GLN A 99 -4.49 5.11 -0.33
CA GLN A 99 -3.43 4.10 -0.20
C GLN A 99 -2.12 4.80 0.17
N SER A 100 -1.38 4.26 1.14
CA SER A 100 -0.11 4.82 1.59
C SER A 100 1.02 3.78 1.48
N PHE A 101 2.23 4.23 1.19
CA PHE A 101 3.42 3.37 1.04
C PHE A 101 4.69 4.11 1.44
N LYS A 102 5.67 3.35 1.91
CA LYS A 102 6.99 3.84 2.28
C LYS A 102 7.92 3.79 1.06
N LEU A 103 8.57 4.89 0.74
CA LEU A 103 9.61 4.97 -0.29
C LEU A 103 10.98 5.24 0.34
N VAL A 104 12.02 4.63 -0.22
CA VAL A 104 13.41 4.82 0.22
C VAL A 104 14.21 5.43 -0.93
N LYS A 105 14.79 6.62 -0.71
CA LYS A 105 15.67 7.32 -1.65
C LYS A 105 17.13 6.99 -1.34
N GLU A 106 17.86 6.52 -2.35
CA GLU A 106 19.31 6.19 -2.26
C GLU A 106 20.26 7.35 -2.58
#